data_AF-A0A2V9JIH4-F1
#
_entry.id   AF-A0A2V9JIH4-F1
#
_cell.length_a   1.000
_cell.length_b   1.000
_cell.length_c   1.000
_cell.angle_alpha   90.00
_cell.angle_beta   90.00
_cell.angle_gamma   90.00
#
_symmetry.space_group_name_H-M   'P 1'
#
loop_
_entity.id
_entity.type
_entity.pdbx_description
1 polymer ?
#
loop_
_entity_poly.entity_id
_entity_poly.type
_entity_poly.pdbx_seq_one_letter_code
_entity_poly.pdbx_strand_id
1 'polypeptide(L)'
;MTTFMRETRKMLDEEQKRRGEGKRLLLSAMVFGNEYDNMLYGLDLRQWAEERLIDEIFTYKWNIGAKKAVDDIDYFVEICRPNGIPFSFSQTVAPPRYASDMAELLSRYERGAHGFVFFDGGGEQASLGRPVSRLGHIEEMRLRDPKASGAPKKALQVRFHRLGQLIMDGRFPPIRGG
;
A
#
# COMPACT_ATOMS: atom_id res chain seq x y z
N MET A 1 -2.28 2.76 -24.40
CA MET A 1 -3.23 2.68 -23.27
C MET A 1 -3.95 3.98 -22.97
N THR A 2 -3.40 5.17 -23.25
CA THR A 2 -4.07 6.45 -22.94
C THR A 2 -5.48 6.61 -23.52
N THR A 3 -5.71 6.26 -24.80
CA THR A 3 -7.06 6.32 -25.39
C THR A 3 -8.07 5.48 -24.60
N PHE A 4 -7.69 4.26 -24.22
CA PHE A 4 -8.51 3.39 -23.36
C PHE A 4 -8.81 4.03 -22.00
N MET A 5 -7.84 4.71 -21.38
CA MET A 5 -8.05 5.43 -20.12
C MET A 5 -9.02 6.60 -20.28
N ARG A 6 -8.95 7.37 -21.38
CA ARG A 6 -9.91 8.44 -21.68
C ARG A 6 -11.33 7.91 -21.84
N GLU A 7 -11.48 6.82 -22.60
CA GLU A 7 -12.78 6.18 -22.82
C GLU A 7 -13.35 5.63 -21.51
N THR A 8 -12.53 4.96 -20.70
CA THR A 8 -12.92 4.44 -19.39
C THR A 8 -13.35 5.59 -18.45
N ARG A 9 -12.58 6.67 -18.39
CA ARG A 9 -12.91 7.86 -17.58
C ARG A 9 -14.25 8.45 -17.99
N LYS A 10 -14.49 8.60 -19.30
CA LYS A 10 -15.76 9.07 -19.85
C LYS A 10 -16.93 8.16 -19.44
N MET A 11 -16.77 6.85 -19.57
CA MET A 11 -17.80 5.88 -19.19
C MET A 11 -18.13 5.96 -17.69
N LEU A 12 -17.12 6.10 -16.82
CA LEU A 12 -17.33 6.25 -15.38
C LEU A 12 -18.05 7.57 -15.04
N ASP A 13 -17.73 8.65 -15.75
CA ASP A 13 -18.40 9.95 -15.56
C ASP A 13 -19.85 9.93 -16.03
N GLU A 14 -20.14 9.24 -17.14
CA GLU A 14 -21.51 8.99 -17.63
C GLU A 14 -22.30 8.14 -16.63
N GLU A 15 -21.70 7.05 -16.13
CA GLU A 15 -22.34 6.18 -15.13
C GLU A 15 -22.59 6.91 -13.81
N GLN A 16 -21.66 7.77 -13.37
CA GLN A 16 -21.86 8.62 -12.21
C GLN A 16 -23.06 9.56 -12.41
N LYS A 17 -23.13 10.26 -13.55
CA LYS A 17 -24.29 11.12 -13.88
C LYS A 17 -25.59 10.33 -13.86
N ARG A 18 -25.59 9.11 -14.41
CA ARG A 18 -26.76 8.22 -14.42
C ARG A 18 -27.20 7.81 -13.01
N ARG A 19 -26.26 7.60 -12.08
CA ARG A 19 -26.55 7.26 -10.67
C ARG A 19 -27.06 8.44 -9.84
N GLY A 20 -26.93 9.68 -10.33
CA GLY A 20 -27.34 10.90 -9.61
C GLY A 20 -26.27 11.41 -8.64
N GLU A 21 -26.66 11.92 -7.47
CA GLU A 21 -25.79 12.52 -6.42
C GLU A 21 -24.88 11.52 -5.68
N GLY A 22 -24.44 10.48 -6.39
CA GLY A 22 -23.49 9.50 -5.87
C GLY A 22 -22.08 10.07 -5.74
N LYS A 23 -21.27 9.42 -4.90
CA LYS A 23 -19.82 9.65 -4.84
C LYS A 23 -19.19 9.45 -6.22
N ARG A 24 -18.14 10.21 -6.51
CA ARG A 24 -17.36 10.07 -7.74
C ARG A 24 -16.87 8.62 -7.90
N LEU A 25 -17.09 8.04 -9.08
CA LEU A 25 -16.51 6.74 -9.40
C LEU A 25 -15.03 6.93 -9.70
N LEU A 26 -14.17 6.33 -8.88
CA LEU A 26 -12.72 6.47 -8.98
C LEU A 26 -12.14 5.42 -9.92
N LEU A 27 -11.05 5.77 -10.59
CA LEU A 27 -10.25 4.86 -11.40
C LEU A 27 -8.85 4.72 -10.81
N SER A 28 -8.48 3.51 -10.44
CA SER A 28 -7.14 3.18 -9.93
C SER A 28 -6.38 2.29 -10.91
N ALA A 29 -5.05 2.40 -10.92
CA ALA A 29 -4.20 1.58 -11.77
C ALA A 29 -3.03 0.98 -10.99
N MET A 30 -2.71 -0.28 -11.30
CA MET A 30 -1.47 -0.91 -10.86
C MET A 30 -0.43 -0.81 -11.97
N VAL A 31 0.76 -0.31 -11.63
CA VAL A 31 1.77 0.18 -12.59
C VAL A 31 3.18 -0.32 -12.24
N PHE A 32 4.16 -0.15 -13.13
CA PHE A 32 5.56 -0.46 -12.81
C PHE A 32 6.19 0.56 -11.87
N GLY A 33 7.30 0.19 -11.23
CA GLY A 33 7.98 1.04 -10.25
C GLY A 33 8.64 2.32 -10.77
N ASN A 34 8.74 2.56 -12.08
CA ASN A 34 9.42 3.74 -12.65
C ASN A 34 8.89 4.13 -14.04
N GLU A 35 9.22 5.35 -14.49
CA GLU A 35 8.76 5.89 -15.77
C GLU A 35 9.15 5.04 -16.97
N TYR A 36 10.39 4.57 -17.02
CA TYR A 36 10.92 3.81 -18.16
C TYR A 36 10.10 2.54 -18.41
N ASP A 37 9.88 1.75 -17.37
CA ASP A 37 9.14 0.50 -17.50
C ASP A 37 7.65 0.76 -17.80
N ASN A 38 7.07 1.80 -17.19
CA ASN A 38 5.70 2.20 -17.53
C ASN A 38 5.56 2.57 -19.01
N MET A 39 6.46 3.39 -19.54
CA MET A 39 6.46 3.79 -20.95
C MET A 39 6.74 2.61 -21.89
N LEU A 40 7.61 1.67 -21.50
CA LEU A 40 7.89 0.45 -22.29
C LEU A 40 6.61 -0.36 -22.55
N TYR A 41 5.68 -0.37 -21.58
CA TYR A 41 4.38 -1.05 -21.70
C TYR A 41 3.22 -0.10 -22.07
N GLY A 42 3.53 1.13 -22.49
CA GLY A 42 2.56 2.11 -22.99
C GLY A 42 1.68 2.74 -21.91
N LEU A 43 2.12 2.72 -20.64
CA LEU A 43 1.48 3.36 -19.50
C LEU A 43 2.05 4.78 -19.32
N ASP A 44 1.46 5.76 -20.00
CA ASP A 44 1.88 7.16 -19.90
C ASP A 44 1.24 7.84 -18.68
N LEU A 45 1.83 7.60 -17.50
CA LEU A 45 1.28 8.06 -16.23
C LEU A 45 1.30 9.59 -16.10
N ARG A 46 2.26 10.26 -16.74
CA ARG A 46 2.33 11.73 -16.75
C ARG A 46 1.13 12.30 -17.47
N GLN A 47 0.86 11.81 -18.68
CA GLN A 47 -0.33 12.20 -19.43
C GLN A 47 -1.62 11.86 -18.68
N TRP A 48 -1.70 10.69 -18.05
CA TRP A 48 -2.89 10.31 -17.28
C TRP A 48 -3.13 11.20 -16.07
N ALA A 49 -2.07 11.64 -15.40
CA ALA A 49 -2.16 12.53 -14.26
C ALA A 49 -2.58 13.95 -14.68
N GLU A 50 -1.94 14.52 -15.71
CA GLU A 50 -2.24 15.86 -16.24
C GLU A 50 -3.67 15.96 -16.78
N GLU A 51 -4.14 14.92 -17.47
CA GLU A 51 -5.51 14.84 -17.98
C GLU A 51 -6.53 14.36 -16.94
N ARG A 52 -6.09 14.10 -15.69
CA ARG A 52 -6.93 13.61 -14.58
C ARG A 52 -7.72 12.35 -14.92
N LEU A 53 -7.12 11.45 -15.70
CA LEU A 53 -7.70 10.18 -16.11
C LEU A 53 -7.64 9.13 -15.00
N ILE A 54 -6.73 9.29 -14.05
CA ILE A 54 -6.51 8.38 -12.94
C ILE A 54 -6.69 9.09 -11.60
N ASP A 55 -7.25 8.39 -10.62
CA ASP A 55 -7.53 8.92 -9.27
C ASP A 55 -6.61 8.30 -8.21
N GLU A 56 -6.02 7.13 -8.45
CA GLU A 56 -5.09 6.48 -7.52
C GLU A 56 -4.13 5.54 -8.24
N ILE A 57 -2.89 5.45 -7.75
CA ILE A 57 -1.83 4.60 -8.34
C ILE A 57 -1.29 3.62 -7.31
N PHE A 58 -1.07 2.39 -7.75
CA PHE A 58 -0.37 1.35 -6.99
C PHE A 58 0.83 0.82 -7.76
N THR A 59 2.00 0.67 -7.15
CA THR A 59 3.12 -0.01 -7.84
C THR A 59 2.95 -1.52 -7.80
N TYR A 60 3.43 -2.22 -8.81
CA TYR A 60 3.43 -3.68 -8.89
C TYR A 60 4.73 -4.25 -8.33
N LYS A 61 4.68 -4.87 -7.15
CA LYS A 61 5.87 -5.34 -6.43
C LYS A 61 6.74 -6.32 -7.22
N TRP A 62 6.13 -7.23 -7.98
CA TRP A 62 6.90 -8.26 -8.69
C TRP A 62 7.63 -7.72 -9.91
N ASN A 63 7.19 -6.57 -10.46
CA ASN A 63 7.81 -5.92 -11.62
C ASN A 63 8.16 -6.93 -12.74
N ILE A 64 7.29 -7.92 -12.99
CA ILE A 64 7.54 -8.98 -13.97
C ILE A 64 7.68 -8.34 -15.35
N GLY A 65 8.81 -8.54 -16.00
CA GLY A 65 9.12 -7.95 -17.30
C GLY A 65 9.81 -6.58 -17.24
N ALA A 66 9.89 -5.95 -16.07
CA ALA A 66 10.59 -4.70 -15.87
C ALA A 66 12.08 -4.84 -16.21
N LYS A 67 12.64 -3.80 -16.81
CA LYS A 67 14.07 -3.66 -17.07
C LYS A 67 14.77 -2.93 -15.93
N LYS A 68 14.04 -2.11 -15.15
CA LYS A 68 14.54 -1.44 -13.95
C LYS A 68 13.71 -1.86 -12.74
N ALA A 69 14.26 -2.69 -11.87
CA ALA A 69 13.53 -3.24 -10.72
C ALA A 69 13.37 -2.27 -9.54
N VAL A 70 13.56 -0.96 -9.74
CA VAL A 70 13.60 0.03 -8.65
C VAL A 70 12.33 0.87 -8.65
N ASP A 71 11.75 1.00 -7.45
CA ASP A 71 10.68 1.96 -7.17
C ASP A 71 11.27 3.39 -7.16
N ASP A 72 10.92 4.18 -8.17
CA ASP A 72 11.29 5.58 -8.30
C ASP A 72 10.23 6.47 -7.64
N ILE A 73 10.40 6.71 -6.35
CA ILE A 73 9.47 7.52 -5.56
C ILE A 73 9.42 8.96 -6.07
N ASP A 74 10.56 9.49 -6.53
CA ASP A 74 10.66 10.90 -6.91
C ASP A 74 9.86 11.15 -8.19
N TYR A 75 9.91 10.22 -9.14
CA TYR A 75 9.02 10.20 -10.30
C TYR A 75 7.53 10.23 -9.92
N PHE A 76 7.10 9.36 -8.99
CA PHE A 76 5.70 9.36 -8.56
C PHE A 76 5.30 10.64 -7.85
N VAL A 77 6.17 11.18 -6.99
CA VAL A 77 5.93 12.47 -6.33
C VAL A 77 5.77 13.58 -7.36
N GLU A 78 6.64 13.63 -8.36
CA GLU A 78 6.62 14.63 -9.41
C GLU A 78 5.29 14.64 -10.17
N ILE A 79 4.80 13.48 -10.61
CA ILE A 79 3.59 13.41 -11.44
C ILE A 79 2.30 13.43 -10.62
N CYS A 80 2.30 12.83 -9.42
CA CYS A 80 1.06 12.60 -8.67
C CYS A 80 0.72 13.77 -7.76
N ARG A 81 1.71 14.37 -7.07
CA ARG A 81 1.47 15.40 -6.04
C ARG A 81 0.82 16.66 -6.62
N PRO A 82 1.26 17.23 -7.76
CA PRO A 82 0.61 18.41 -8.34
C PRO A 82 -0.85 18.17 -8.73
N ASN A 83 -1.19 16.92 -9.06
CA ASN A 83 -2.52 16.54 -9.52
C ASN A 83 -3.45 16.04 -8.40
N GLY A 84 -2.93 15.91 -7.18
CA GLY A 84 -3.66 15.41 -6.01
C GLY A 84 -3.95 13.90 -6.07
N ILE A 85 -3.12 13.14 -6.79
CA ILE A 85 -3.28 11.69 -6.97
C ILE A 85 -2.50 10.98 -5.85
N PRO A 86 -3.14 10.21 -4.96
CA PRO A 86 -2.41 9.33 -4.05
C PRO A 86 -1.71 8.21 -4.82
N PHE A 87 -0.49 7.88 -4.39
CA PHE A 87 0.21 6.68 -4.85
C PHE A 87 0.68 5.84 -3.66
N SER A 88 0.50 4.53 -3.77
CA SER A 88 0.82 3.57 -2.73
C SER A 88 1.69 2.44 -3.27
N PHE A 89 2.63 1.95 -2.48
CA PHE A 89 3.49 0.84 -2.90
C PHE A 89 2.85 -0.51 -2.58
N SER A 90 2.91 -1.47 -3.50
CA SER A 90 2.44 -2.82 -3.21
C SER A 90 3.40 -3.58 -2.28
N GLN A 91 2.81 -4.26 -1.32
CA GLN A 91 3.37 -5.36 -0.55
C GLN A 91 2.67 -6.66 -0.95
N THR A 92 3.30 -7.80 -0.69
CA THR A 92 2.73 -9.14 -0.96
C THR A 92 2.06 -9.70 0.30
N VAL A 93 1.48 -10.91 0.20
CA VAL A 93 0.83 -11.68 1.28
C VAL A 93 1.60 -11.72 2.60
N ALA A 94 2.94 -11.62 2.55
CA ALA A 94 3.73 -11.56 3.77
C ALA A 94 3.59 -10.17 4.40
N PRO A 95 3.01 -10.04 5.62
CA PRO A 95 3.00 -8.76 6.29
C PRO A 95 4.44 -8.30 6.54
N PRO A 96 4.67 -6.99 6.64
CA PRO A 96 6.00 -6.49 6.95
C PRO A 96 6.44 -6.91 8.35
N ARG A 97 7.73 -7.21 8.48
CA ARG A 97 8.38 -7.56 9.73
C ARG A 97 8.91 -6.31 10.40
N TYR A 98 8.62 -6.15 11.69
CA TYR A 98 9.10 -5.01 12.48
C TYR A 98 10.62 -4.80 12.40
N ALA A 99 11.39 -5.88 12.46
CA ALA A 99 12.84 -5.82 12.56
C ALA A 99 13.56 -5.44 11.26
N SER A 100 12.93 -5.64 10.10
CA SER A 100 13.61 -5.47 8.80
C SER A 100 12.91 -4.50 7.85
N ASP A 101 11.58 -4.41 7.90
CA ASP A 101 10.82 -3.79 6.82
C ASP A 101 10.32 -2.39 7.22
N MET A 102 10.11 -2.12 8.51
CA MET A 102 9.49 -0.87 8.99
C MET A 102 10.27 0.40 8.66
N ALA A 103 11.60 0.38 8.78
CA ALA A 103 12.42 1.54 8.48
C ALA A 103 12.35 1.91 6.99
N GLU A 104 12.31 0.91 6.10
CA GLU A 104 12.14 1.15 4.66
C GLU A 104 10.74 1.71 4.36
N LEU A 105 9.70 1.11 4.95
CA LEU A 105 8.32 1.56 4.74
C LEU A 105 8.10 2.99 5.26
N LEU A 106 8.67 3.32 6.43
CA LEU A 106 8.65 4.67 6.97
C LEU A 106 9.38 5.66 6.04
N SER A 107 10.56 5.28 5.54
CA SER A 107 11.30 6.12 4.58
C SER A 107 10.48 6.42 3.32
N ARG A 108 9.66 5.48 2.84
CA ARG A 108 8.76 5.72 1.70
C ARG A 108 7.67 6.74 2.03
N TYR A 109 7.06 6.68 3.21
CA TYR A 109 6.11 7.72 3.68
C TYR A 109 6.77 9.09 3.74
N GLU A 110 7.97 9.18 4.33
CA GLU A 110 8.73 10.43 4.46
C GLU A 110 9.10 11.03 3.10
N ARG A 111 9.29 10.17 2.10
CA ARG A 111 9.51 10.58 0.70
C ARG A 111 8.23 10.90 -0.07
N GLY A 112 7.05 10.74 0.54
CA GLY A 112 5.78 11.21 -0.02
C GLY A 112 4.82 10.14 -0.51
N ALA A 113 5.08 8.86 -0.25
CA ALA A 113 4.10 7.80 -0.49
C ALA A 113 2.82 8.08 0.32
N HIS A 114 1.65 7.85 -0.30
CA HIS A 114 0.37 7.95 0.40
C HIS A 114 0.13 6.76 1.33
N GLY A 115 0.58 5.57 0.92
CA GLY A 115 0.32 4.36 1.67
C GLY A 115 0.94 3.09 1.08
N PHE A 116 0.40 1.96 1.51
CA PHE A 116 0.75 0.64 1.04
C PHE A 116 -0.51 -0.15 0.70
N VAL A 117 -0.44 -0.93 -0.36
CA VAL A 117 -1.50 -1.87 -0.76
C VAL A 117 -0.97 -3.30 -0.62
N PHE A 118 -1.83 -4.25 -0.27
CA PHE A 118 -1.46 -5.67 -0.20
C PHE A 118 -2.00 -6.40 -1.42
N PHE A 119 -1.08 -6.87 -2.27
CA PHE A 119 -1.37 -7.74 -3.40
C PHE A 119 -1.42 -9.19 -2.90
N ASP A 120 -2.39 -9.96 -3.42
CA ASP A 120 -2.73 -11.31 -2.97
C ASP A 120 -3.13 -11.39 -1.48
N GLY A 121 -3.68 -10.30 -0.94
CA GLY A 121 -4.21 -10.27 0.43
C GLY A 121 -5.37 -11.26 0.61
N GLY A 122 -5.30 -12.13 1.62
CA GLY A 122 -6.32 -13.15 1.90
C GLY A 122 -5.78 -14.48 2.44
N GLY A 123 -4.46 -14.69 2.38
CA GLY A 123 -3.78 -15.89 2.91
C GLY A 123 -3.20 -15.72 4.32
N GLU A 124 -3.38 -14.57 4.94
CA GLU A 124 -2.70 -14.21 6.18
C GLU A 124 -3.32 -14.89 7.41
N GLN A 125 -2.47 -15.36 8.32
CA GLN A 125 -2.93 -15.75 9.66
C GLN A 125 -3.32 -14.52 10.47
N ALA A 126 -4.29 -14.61 11.37
CA ALA A 126 -4.65 -13.50 12.27
C ALA A 126 -3.43 -12.92 13.04
N SER A 127 -2.42 -13.77 13.31
CA SER A 127 -1.15 -13.38 13.94
C SER A 127 -0.33 -12.34 13.14
N LEU A 128 -0.54 -12.30 11.83
CA LEU A 128 0.09 -11.43 10.82
C LEU A 128 -0.61 -10.07 10.68
N GLY A 129 -1.81 -9.89 11.25
CA GLY A 129 -2.53 -8.61 11.23
C GLY A 129 -1.89 -7.53 12.11
N ARG A 130 -0.98 -7.90 13.03
CA ARG A 130 -0.36 -6.96 13.99
C ARG A 130 0.47 -5.87 13.29
N PRO A 131 1.47 -6.19 12.44
CA PRO A 131 2.17 -5.17 11.66
C PRO A 131 1.23 -4.40 10.73
N VAL A 132 0.34 -5.10 10.02
CA VAL A 132 -0.56 -4.52 9.02
C VAL A 132 -1.46 -3.43 9.63
N SER A 133 -2.04 -3.68 10.81
CA SER A 133 -2.90 -2.71 11.51
C SER A 133 -2.21 -1.39 11.86
N ARG A 134 -0.87 -1.34 11.80
CA ARG A 134 -0.07 -0.16 12.15
C ARG A 134 0.47 0.57 10.92
N LEU A 135 0.35 -0.03 9.74
CA LEU A 135 0.70 0.64 8.48
C LEU A 135 -0.30 1.76 8.24
N GLY A 136 0.20 2.98 8.03
CA GLY A 136 -0.61 4.20 7.96
C GLY A 136 -0.60 5.03 9.24
N HIS A 137 -0.17 4.48 10.38
CA HIS A 137 0.03 5.23 11.62
C HIS A 137 1.49 5.65 11.76
N ILE A 138 1.91 6.70 11.02
CA ILE A 138 3.33 7.11 10.88
C ILE A 138 4.04 7.26 12.23
N GLU A 139 3.41 7.91 13.21
CA GLU A 139 4.02 8.07 14.55
C GLU A 139 4.21 6.73 15.27
N GLU A 140 3.24 5.81 15.14
CA GLU A 140 3.40 4.47 15.70
C GLU A 140 4.48 3.66 14.96
N MET A 141 4.62 3.86 13.64
CA MET A 141 5.70 3.25 12.87
C MET A 141 7.07 3.75 13.36
N ARG A 142 7.23 5.06 13.60
CA ARG A 142 8.45 5.65 14.18
C ARG A 142 8.77 5.09 15.56
N LEU A 143 7.78 5.01 16.44
CA LEU A 143 7.94 4.43 17.77
C LEU A 143 8.32 2.94 17.76
N ARG A 144 8.00 2.22 16.68
CA ARG A 144 8.26 0.79 16.54
C ARG A 144 9.47 0.48 15.67
N ASP A 145 10.07 1.47 15.00
CA ASP A 145 11.36 1.30 14.35
C ASP A 145 12.43 1.14 15.45
N PRO A 146 13.08 -0.04 15.56
CA PRO A 146 14.11 -0.27 16.58
C PRO A 146 15.28 0.70 16.48
N LYS A 147 15.55 1.28 15.29
CA LYS A 147 16.60 2.28 15.11
C LYS A 147 16.22 3.64 15.70
N ALA A 148 14.98 4.06 15.52
CA ALA A 148 14.50 5.37 15.96
C ALA A 148 14.09 5.42 17.44
N SER A 149 13.52 4.33 17.95
CA SER A 149 12.91 4.28 19.30
C SER A 149 13.82 3.71 20.40
N GLY A 150 14.91 3.03 20.02
CA GLY A 150 15.69 2.21 20.95
C GLY A 150 14.94 0.97 21.45
N ALA A 151 13.80 0.63 20.86
CA ALA A 151 13.01 -0.54 21.24
C ALA A 151 13.83 -1.85 21.10
N PRO A 152 13.62 -2.83 21.99
CA PRO A 152 14.36 -4.08 21.94
C PRO A 152 14.17 -4.80 20.59
N LYS A 153 15.28 -5.23 19.98
CA LYS A 153 15.30 -5.94 18.67
C LYS A 153 14.46 -7.23 18.66
N LYS A 154 14.12 -7.78 19.82
CA LYS A 154 13.28 -8.97 19.98
C LYS A 154 11.97 -8.59 20.63
N ALA A 155 10.86 -9.03 20.04
CA ALA A 155 9.53 -8.91 20.64
C ALA A 155 9.53 -9.60 22.00
N LEU A 156 9.15 -8.87 23.04
CA LEU A 156 8.93 -9.45 24.37
C LEU A 156 7.61 -10.24 24.31
N GLN A 157 7.70 -11.57 24.29
CA GLN A 157 6.53 -12.41 24.45
C GLN A 157 6.27 -12.64 25.94
N VAL A 158 5.32 -11.91 26.49
CA VAL A 158 4.84 -12.13 27.85
C VAL A 158 3.72 -13.18 27.78
N ARG A 159 3.93 -14.33 28.41
CA ARG A 159 2.83 -15.25 28.69
C ARG A 159 2.04 -14.70 29.87
N PHE A 160 0.75 -14.49 29.68
CA PHE A 160 -0.15 -14.10 30.76
C PHE A 160 -1.24 -15.16 30.90
N HIS A 161 -1.55 -15.52 32.15
CA HIS A 161 -2.57 -16.50 32.50
C HIS A 161 -3.98 -16.05 32.08
N ARG A 162 -4.24 -14.73 32.13
CA ARG A 162 -5.57 -14.13 31.88
C ARG A 162 -5.51 -12.87 31.03
N LEU A 163 -6.50 -12.73 30.15
CA LEU A 163 -6.85 -11.47 29.49
C LEU A 163 -8.31 -11.14 29.79
N GLY A 164 -8.52 -10.21 30.74
CA GLY A 164 -9.85 -10.00 31.30
C GLY A 164 -10.37 -11.27 31.99
N GLN A 165 -11.54 -11.76 31.56
CA GLN A 165 -12.14 -12.99 32.09
C GLN A 165 -11.67 -14.28 31.37
N LEU A 166 -10.88 -14.16 30.30
CA LEU A 166 -10.44 -15.32 29.51
C LEU A 166 -9.16 -15.93 30.11
N ILE A 167 -9.17 -17.24 30.31
CA ILE A 167 -7.97 -18.02 30.68
C ILE A 167 -7.23 -18.39 29.40
N MET A 168 -5.96 -18.01 29.33
CA MET A 168 -5.14 -18.09 28.12
C MET A 168 -4.22 -19.31 28.10
N ASP A 169 -4.26 -20.13 29.15
CA ASP A 169 -3.45 -21.36 29.31
C ASP A 169 -4.05 -22.57 28.58
N GLY A 170 -5.14 -22.36 27.83
CA GLY A 170 -5.92 -23.41 27.18
C GLY A 170 -5.42 -23.86 25.81
N ARG A 171 -6.05 -24.91 25.30
CA ARG A 171 -5.77 -25.59 24.01
C ARG A 171 -5.94 -24.70 22.78
N PHE A 172 -6.69 -23.61 22.88
CA PHE A 172 -7.02 -22.72 21.77
C PHE A 172 -6.37 -21.35 21.96
N PRO A 173 -5.17 -21.12 21.38
CA PRO A 173 -4.57 -19.81 21.41
C PRO A 173 -5.42 -18.84 20.58
N PRO A 174 -5.60 -17.57 21.01
CA PRO A 174 -6.45 -16.58 20.34
C PRO A 174 -5.94 -16.16 18.95
N ILE A 175 -4.79 -16.68 18.53
CA ILE A 175 -4.02 -16.20 17.37
C ILE A 175 -4.06 -17.17 16.18
N ARG A 176 -4.56 -18.39 16.36
CA ARG A 176 -4.53 -19.43 15.29
C ARG A 176 -5.89 -19.87 14.78
N GLY A 177 -7.00 -19.32 15.31
CA GLY A 177 -8.33 -19.85 15.01
C GLY A 177 -8.50 -21.26 15.60
N GLY A 178 -9.72 -21.60 16.00
CA GLY A 178 -10.09 -22.99 16.27
C GLY A 178 -10.29 -23.75 14.98
#